data_AF-A0A813EGC1-F1
#
_entry.id   AF-A0A813EGC1-F1
#
_cell.length_a   1.000
_cell.length_b   1.000
_cell.length_c   1.000
_cell.angle_alpha   90.00
_cell.angle_beta   90.00
_cell.angle_gamma   90.00
#
_symmetry.space_group_name_H-M   'P 1'
#
loop_
_entity.id
_entity.type
_entity.pdbx_description
1 polymer ?
#
loop_
_entity_poly.entity_id
_entity_poly.type
_entity_poly.pdbx_seq_one_letter_code
_entity_poly.pdbx_strand_id
1 'polypeptide(L)' 'VSFVETPSHMSVLREMLLSWTSGQHLLLVGNQGVGKNKLADRLLGLLCCEREY' A
#
# COMPACT_ATOMS: atom_id res chain seq x y z
N VAL A 1 -13.54 -5.87 -0.43
CA VAL A 1 -12.89 -7.15 -0.01
C VAL A 1 -12.00 -6.85 1.17
N SER A 2 -12.01 -7.68 2.22
CA SER A 2 -11.15 -7.48 3.40
C SER A 2 -9.66 -7.60 3.05
N PHE A 3 -8.85 -6.73 3.64
CA PHE A 3 -7.39 -6.83 3.58
C PHE A 3 -6.95 -7.99 4.48
N VAL A 4 -6.15 -8.92 3.94
CA VAL A 4 -5.57 -10.02 4.73
C VAL A 4 -4.13 -9.64 5.07
N GLU A 5 -3.88 -9.46 6.36
CA GLU A 5 -2.57 -9.09 6.86
C GLU A 5 -1.63 -10.29 6.78
N THR A 6 -0.50 -10.13 6.10
CA THR A 6 0.61 -11.08 6.10
C THR A 6 1.87 -10.35 6.55
N PRO A 7 2.87 -11.03 7.13
CA PRO A 7 4.13 -10.37 7.51
C PRO A 7 4.77 -9.60 6.36
N SER A 8 4.75 -10.17 5.14
CA SER A 8 5.26 -9.51 3.93
C SER A 8 4.46 -8.25 3.58
N HIS A 9 3.13 -8.31 3.59
CA HIS A 9 2.29 -7.13 3.35
C HIS A 9 2.57 -6.02 4.38
N MET A 10 2.74 -6.37 5.65
CA MET A 10 2.99 -5.39 6.70
C MET A 10 4.36 -4.73 6.57
N SER A 11 5.39 -5.45 6.12
CA SER A 11 6.69 -4.85 5.84
C SER A 11 6.61 -3.84 4.69
N VAL A 12 6.00 -4.24 3.56
CA VAL A 12 5.84 -3.33 2.41
C VAL A 12 4.97 -2.12 2.76
N LEU A 13 3.89 -2.32 3.52
CA LEU A 13 3.01 -1.23 3.94
C LEU A 13 3.73 -0.21 4.84
N ARG A 14 4.65 -0.67 5.71
CA ARG A 14 5.47 0.23 6.53
C ARG A 14 6.43 1.05 5.67
N GLU A 15 7.10 0.43 4.70
CA GLU A 15 7.98 1.13 3.77
C GLU A 15 7.20 2.16 2.93
N MET A 16 6.02 1.79 2.44
CA MET A 16 5.12 2.71 1.75
C MET A 16 4.76 3.92 2.62
N LEU A 17 4.38 3.69 3.89
CA LEU A 17 4.04 4.77 4.81
C LEU A 17 5.23 5.71 5.06
N LEU A 18 6.43 5.15 5.26
CA LEU A 18 7.65 5.94 5.48
C LEU A 18 7.97 6.83 4.26
N SER A 19 7.98 6.26 3.06
CA SER A 19 8.21 7.01 1.83
C SER A 19 7.13 8.07 1.59
N TRP A 20 5.85 7.76 1.86
CA TRP A 20 4.76 8.74 1.79
C TRP A 20 4.98 9.92 2.74
N THR A 21 5.25 9.64 4.02
CA THR A 21 5.50 10.69 5.03
C THR A 21 6.77 11.51 4.75
N SER A 22 7.72 10.94 4.01
CA SER A 22 8.93 11.62 3.55
C SER A 22 8.71 12.47 2.30
N GLY A 23 7.50 12.50 1.73
CA GLY A 23 7.18 13.22 0.50
C GLY A 23 7.77 12.60 -0.76
N GLN A 24 8.19 11.33 -0.70
CA GLN A 24 8.74 10.62 -1.87
C GLN A 24 7.64 10.05 -2.75
N HIS A 25 7.93 9.93 -4.05
CA HIS A 25 7.05 9.21 -4.97
C HIS A 25 7.14 7.70 -4.75
N LEU A 26 5.99 7.02 -4.82
CA LEU A 26 5.86 5.58 -4.62
C LEU A 26 5.47 4.88 -5.92
N LEU A 27 6.14 3.77 -6.23
CA LEU A 27 5.79 2.88 -7.34
C LEU A 27 5.87 1.42 -6.87
N LEU A 28 4.74 0.70 -6.88
CA LEU A 28 4.69 -0.73 -6.56
C LEU A 28 4.87 -1.58 -7.82
N VAL A 29 5.96 -2.32 -7.91
CA VAL A 29 6.27 -3.23 -9.03
C VAL A 29 6.22 -4.69 -8.56
N GLY A 30 5.65 -5.56 -9.38
CA GLY A 30 5.57 -7.00 -9.11
C GLY A 30 4.59 -7.70 -10.05
N ASN A 31 4.53 -9.03 -9.98
CA ASN A 31 3.68 -9.82 -10.87
C ASN A 31 2.19 -9.53 -10.69
N GLN A 32 1.37 -9.90 -11.68
CA GLN A 32 -0.09 -9.78 -11.57
C GLN A 32 -0.61 -10.64 -10.41
N GLY A 33 -1.60 -10.14 -9.66
CA GLY A 33 -2.24 -10.88 -8.57
C GLY A 33 -1.53 -10.84 -7.22
N VAL A 34 -0.33 -10.25 -7.10
CA VAL A 34 0.45 -10.21 -5.84
C VAL A 34 -0.08 -9.24 -4.77
N GLY A 35 -1.24 -8.61 -4.98
CA GLY A 35 -1.87 -7.76 -3.96
C GLY A 35 -1.47 -6.28 -3.96
N LYS A 36 -0.76 -5.78 -4.99
CA LYS A 36 -0.34 -4.37 -5.09
C LYS A 36 -1.48 -3.36 -4.84
N ASN A 37 -2.64 -3.56 -5.48
CA ASN A 37 -3.79 -2.68 -5.28
C ASN A 37 -4.34 -2.75 -3.86
N LYS A 38 -4.40 -3.94 -3.25
CA LYS A 38 -4.87 -4.11 -1.87
C LYS A 38 -3.97 -3.38 -0.86
N LEU A 39 -2.66 -3.35 -1.10
CA LEU A 39 -1.71 -2.57 -0.29
C LEU A 39 -1.95 -1.07 -0.44
N ALA A 40 -2.14 -0.58 -1.67
CA ALA A 40 -2.47 0.83 -1.92
C ALA A 40 -3.81 1.23 -1.26
N ASP A 41 -4.85 0.41 -1.42
CA ASP A 41 -6.16 0.64 -0.81
C ASP A 41 -6.06 0.66 0.72
N ARG A 42 -5.25 -0.24 1.30
CA ARG A 42 -5.02 -0.28 2.75
C ARG A 42 -4.28 0.96 3.23
N LEU A 43 -3.25 1.42 2.51
CA LEU A 43 -2.55 2.66 2.84
C LEU A 43 -3.51 3.86 2.80
N LEU A 44 -4.27 4.02 1.72
CA LEU A 44 -5.23 5.12 1.57
C LEU A 44 -6.31 5.10 2.67
N GLY A 45 -6.82 3.92 3.01
CA GLY A 45 -7.76 3.76 4.11
C GLY A 45 -7.17 4.12 5.48
N LEU A 46 -5.87 3.91 5.71
CA LEU A 46 -5.18 4.36 6.92
C LEU A 46 -4.94 5.88 6.94
N LEU A 47 -4.77 6.49 5.77
CA LEU A 47 -4.61 7.94 5.61
C LEU A 47 -5.95 8.69 5.51
N CYS A 48 -7.08 7.98 5.51
CA CYS A 48 -8.40 8.53 5.22
C CYS A 48 -8.46 9.30 3.88
N CYS A 49 -7.73 8.82 2.87
CA CYS A 49 -7.71 9.39 1.54
C CYS A 49 -8.57 8.56 0.58
N GLU A 50 -9.21 9.22 -0.39
CA GLU A 50 -9.89 8.54 -1.48
C GLU A 50 -8.88 8.03 -2.52
N ARG A 51 -9.26 6.97 -3.23
CA ARG A 51 -8.47 6.44 -4.33
C ARG A 51 -8.82 7.17 -5.62
N GLU A 52 -7.79 7.68 -6.28
CA GLU A 52 -7.88 8.20 -7.65
C GLU A 52 -7.50 7.10 -8.67
N TYR A 53 -8.13 7.10 -9.84
CA TYR A 53 -7.95 6.13 -10.92
C TYR A 53 -7.43 6.78 -12.19
#